data_AF-A0A921YSK2-F1
#
_entry.id   AF-A0A921YSK2-F1
#
_cell.length_a   1.000
_cell.length_b   1.000
_cell.length_c   1.000
_cell.angle_alpha   90.00
_cell.angle_beta   90.00
_cell.angle_gamma   90.00
#
_symmetry.space_group_name_H-M   'P 1'
#
loop_
_entity.id
_entity.type
_entity.pdbx_description
1 polymer ?
#
loop_
_entity_poly.entity_id
_entity_poly.type
_entity_poly.pdbx_seq_one_letter_code
_entity_poly.pdbx_strand_id
1 'polypeptide(L)'
;MGSNLVRLTDKTYMTELEERIRAVNEENLNKRISSRVLDEMERLKRLILVGKTPLKECPPELFNHPVFVFWRMVNREVAKASKKRADAYYRKLKASQKFDQSMDEEAESEEEQQVGEQLTADQLFAKCRAELEEQKQIDIEKGVRFTDEQFALLKYETNDVKTLKSLTTVEELYALADKIIGTKRI
;
A
#
# COMPACT_ATOMS: atom_id res chain seq x y z
N MET A 1 -2.81 62.70 -40.85
CA MET A 1 -2.28 62.55 -39.48
C MET A 1 -2.43 63.88 -38.78
N GLY A 2 -3.47 64.05 -37.96
CA GLY A 2 -3.75 65.32 -37.30
C GLY A 2 -2.76 65.54 -36.15
N SER A 3 -1.95 66.59 -36.24
CA SER A 3 -1.11 67.03 -35.13
C SER A 3 -1.99 67.76 -34.12
N ASN A 4 -2.36 67.09 -33.03
CA ASN A 4 -2.96 67.77 -31.89
C ASN A 4 -1.86 68.58 -31.19
N LEU A 5 -1.82 69.88 -31.46
CA LEU A 5 -0.91 70.81 -30.79
C LEU A 5 -1.41 71.01 -29.36
N VAL A 6 -1.03 70.12 -28.46
CA VAL A 6 -1.37 70.19 -27.04
C VAL A 6 -0.50 71.27 -26.39
N ARG A 7 -1.13 72.36 -25.94
CA ARG A 7 -0.47 73.34 -25.06
C ARG A 7 -0.44 72.75 -23.65
N LEU A 8 0.76 72.50 -23.10
CA LEU A 8 0.99 72.09 -21.71
C LEU A 8 0.32 73.02 -20.67
N THR A 9 -0.05 74.24 -21.08
CA THR A 9 -0.72 75.23 -20.24
C THR A 9 -2.23 75.06 -20.16
N ASP A 10 -2.84 74.19 -20.97
CA ASP A 10 -4.30 74.01 -20.99
C ASP A 10 -4.74 73.12 -19.83
N LYS A 11 -5.30 73.74 -18.80
CA LYS A 11 -5.63 73.09 -17.53
C LYS A 11 -6.64 71.96 -17.71
N THR A 12 -7.64 72.14 -18.58
CA THR A 12 -8.71 71.16 -18.82
C THR A 12 -8.17 69.88 -19.45
N TYR A 13 -7.34 70.03 -20.48
CA TYR A 13 -6.69 68.90 -21.14
C TYR A 13 -5.76 68.14 -20.18
N MET A 14 -4.97 68.85 -19.37
CA MET A 14 -4.09 68.22 -18.38
C MET A 14 -4.89 67.47 -17.31
N THR A 15 -6.01 68.01 -16.82
CA THR A 15 -6.86 67.30 -15.85
C THR A 15 -7.51 66.05 -16.45
N GLU A 16 -8.02 66.11 -17.69
CA GLU A 16 -8.60 64.94 -18.38
C GLU A 16 -7.54 63.87 -18.64
N LEU A 17 -6.32 64.27 -19.00
CA LEU A 17 -5.20 63.35 -19.20
C LEU A 17 -4.82 62.67 -17.89
N GLU A 18 -4.75 63.41 -16.78
CA GLU A 18 -4.48 62.84 -15.45
C GLU A 18 -5.56 61.86 -15.00
N GLU A 19 -6.84 62.20 -15.19
CA GLU A 19 -7.96 61.30 -14.89
C GLU A 19 -7.90 60.03 -15.74
N ARG A 20 -7.58 60.16 -17.03
CA ARG A 20 -7.45 59.00 -17.93
C ARG A 20 -6.29 58.10 -17.54
N ILE A 21 -5.14 58.67 -17.16
CA ILE A 21 -3.99 57.91 -16.66
C ILE A 21 -4.36 57.20 -15.35
N ARG A 22 -5.07 57.87 -14.43
CA ARG A 22 -5.56 57.26 -13.19
C ARG A 22 -6.51 56.09 -13.47
N ALA A 23 -7.49 56.29 -14.35
CA ALA A 23 -8.46 55.26 -14.72
C ALA A 23 -7.78 54.03 -15.34
N VAL A 24 -6.83 54.22 -16.26
CA VAL A 24 -6.06 53.12 -16.87
C VAL A 24 -5.23 52.37 -15.81
N ASN A 25 -4.62 53.10 -14.88
CA ASN A 25 -3.85 52.49 -13.80
C ASN A 25 -4.74 51.67 -12.86
N GLU A 26 -5.89 52.21 -12.45
CA GLU A 26 -6.89 51.50 -11.64
C GLU A 26 -7.43 50.26 -12.35
N GLU A 27 -7.74 50.37 -13.64
CA GLU A 27 -8.21 49.24 -14.44
C GLU A 27 -7.14 48.14 -14.53
N ASN A 28 -5.88 48.50 -14.79
CA ASN A 28 -4.78 47.54 -14.83
C ASN A 28 -4.54 46.89 -13.46
N LEU A 29 -4.69 47.64 -12.37
CA LEU A 29 -4.55 47.13 -11.01
C LEU A 29 -5.69 46.16 -10.68
N ASN A 30 -6.93 46.52 -11.00
CA ASN A 30 -8.10 45.66 -10.85
C ASN A 30 -7.98 44.37 -11.67
N LYS A 31 -7.52 44.44 -12.93
CA LYS A 31 -7.24 43.25 -13.76
C LYS A 31 -6.23 42.31 -13.08
N ARG A 32 -5.15 42.85 -12.51
CA ARG A 32 -4.15 42.04 -11.78
C ARG A 32 -4.73 41.41 -10.52
N ILE A 33 -5.55 42.16 -9.77
CA ILE A 33 -6.25 41.63 -8.59
C ILE A 33 -7.17 40.48 -9.00
N SER A 34 -8.04 40.69 -9.99
CA SER A 34 -8.96 39.66 -10.46
C SER A 34 -8.24 38.43 -10.99
N SER A 35 -7.14 38.60 -11.75
CA SER A 35 -6.31 37.47 -12.19
C SER A 35 -5.76 36.68 -11.01
N ARG A 36 -5.20 37.37 -9.99
CA ARG A 36 -4.67 36.71 -8.80
C ARG A 36 -5.76 35.98 -8.00
N VAL A 37 -6.96 36.55 -7.90
CA VAL A 37 -8.10 35.91 -7.24
C VAL A 37 -8.50 34.62 -7.96
N LEU A 38 -8.52 34.64 -9.30
CA LEU A 38 -8.81 33.45 -10.10
C LEU A 38 -7.73 32.38 -9.94
N ASP A 39 -6.45 32.76 -9.93
CA ASP A 39 -5.33 31.85 -9.72
C ASP A 39 -5.39 31.18 -8.33
N GLU A 40 -5.66 31.96 -7.27
CA GLU A 40 -5.83 31.42 -5.91
C GLU A 40 -7.06 30.52 -5.81
N MET A 41 -8.16 30.86 -6.47
CA MET A 41 -9.34 29.99 -6.54
C MET A 41 -9.01 28.66 -7.23
N GLU A 42 -8.26 28.68 -8.34
CA GLU A 42 -7.85 27.44 -9.01
C GLU A 42 -6.87 26.63 -8.17
N ARG A 43 -5.94 27.29 -7.49
CA ARG A 43 -5.02 26.65 -6.53
C ARG A 43 -5.78 25.93 -5.43
N LEU A 44 -6.78 26.58 -4.83
CA LEU A 44 -7.66 25.98 -3.82
C LEU A 44 -8.45 24.80 -4.40
N LYS A 45 -9.00 24.92 -5.62
CA LYS A 45 -9.69 23.80 -6.29
C LYS A 45 -8.79 22.56 -6.37
N ARG A 46 -7.54 22.75 -6.83
CA ARG A 46 -6.55 21.68 -6.93
C ARG A 46 -6.21 21.09 -5.55
N LEU A 47 -6.05 21.93 -4.54
CA LEU A 47 -5.70 21.51 -3.19
C LEU A 47 -6.78 20.63 -2.54
N ILE A 48 -8.06 20.99 -2.77
CA ILE A 48 -9.21 20.22 -2.30
C ILE A 48 -9.32 18.89 -3.05
N LEU A 49 -9.13 18.88 -4.38
CA LEU A 49 -9.16 17.65 -5.18
C LEU A 49 -8.06 16.67 -4.79
N VAL A 50 -6.86 17.17 -4.45
CA VAL A 50 -5.74 16.38 -3.95
C VAL A 50 -5.98 15.91 -2.49
N GLY A 51 -6.94 16.50 -1.78
CA GLY A 51 -7.30 16.10 -0.41
C GLY A 51 -6.40 16.69 0.68
N LYS A 52 -5.57 17.70 0.37
CA LYS A 52 -4.71 18.38 1.36
C LYS A 52 -5.48 19.33 2.27
N THR A 53 -6.60 19.89 1.79
CA THR A 53 -7.52 20.72 2.58
C THR A 53 -8.84 19.98 2.80
N PRO A 54 -9.33 19.87 4.05
CA PRO A 54 -10.57 19.19 4.34
C PRO A 54 -11.78 19.94 3.76
N LEU A 55 -12.78 19.19 3.28
CA LEU A 55 -14.00 19.74 2.66
C LEU A 55 -14.81 20.71 3.54
N LYS A 56 -14.54 20.76 4.86
CA LYS A 56 -15.22 21.62 5.83
C LYS A 56 -14.84 23.10 5.70
N GLU A 57 -13.68 23.39 5.12
CA GLU A 57 -13.18 24.76 4.90
C GLU A 57 -13.51 25.26 3.48
N CYS A 58 -14.29 24.50 2.72
CA CYS A 58 -14.65 24.87 1.35
C CYS A 58 -15.64 26.04 1.38
N PRO A 59 -15.33 27.19 0.72
CA PRO A 59 -16.27 28.30 0.59
C PRO A 59 -17.58 27.85 -0.09
N PRO A 60 -18.74 28.42 0.28
CA PRO A 60 -20.05 28.01 -0.27
C PRO A 60 -20.14 28.14 -1.79
N GLU A 61 -19.38 29.06 -2.39
CA GLU A 61 -19.27 29.27 -3.83
C GLU A 61 -18.66 28.07 -4.57
N LEU A 62 -17.71 27.37 -3.94
CA LEU A 62 -17.05 26.20 -4.51
C LEU A 62 -17.88 24.92 -4.32
N PHE A 63 -18.82 24.90 -3.37
CA PHE A 63 -19.65 23.72 -3.09
C PHE A 63 -20.53 23.30 -4.27
N ASN A 64 -21.08 24.27 -5.01
CA ASN A 64 -21.96 24.02 -6.16
C ASN A 64 -21.20 23.89 -7.49
N HIS A 65 -19.89 24.01 -7.48
CA HIS A 65 -19.10 23.90 -8.70
C HIS A 65 -19.16 22.46 -9.24
N PRO A 66 -19.39 22.26 -10.56
CA PRO A 66 -19.68 20.94 -11.13
C PRO A 66 -18.62 19.89 -10.80
N VAL A 67 -17.34 20.28 -10.82
CA VAL A 67 -16.21 19.39 -10.47
C VAL A 67 -16.35 18.79 -9.07
N PHE A 68 -16.78 19.58 -8.06
CA PHE A 68 -16.95 19.07 -6.70
C PHE A 68 -18.21 18.23 -6.53
N VAL A 69 -19.27 18.55 -7.29
CA VAL A 69 -20.48 17.73 -7.33
C VAL A 69 -20.13 16.33 -7.86
N PHE A 70 -19.45 16.25 -9.00
CA PHE A 70 -19.00 14.98 -9.58
C PHE A 70 -18.02 14.24 -8.66
N TRP A 71 -17.02 14.93 -8.12
CA TRP A 71 -16.05 14.33 -7.19
C TRP A 71 -16.75 13.71 -5.98
N ARG A 72 -17.74 14.40 -5.39
CA ARG A 72 -18.51 13.89 -4.25
C ARG A 72 -19.39 12.70 -4.64
N MET A 73 -20.01 12.73 -5.82
CA MET A 73 -20.79 11.61 -6.33
C MET A 73 -19.91 10.36 -6.48
N VAL A 74 -18.77 10.49 -7.16
CA VAL A 74 -17.80 9.40 -7.36
C VAL A 74 -17.28 8.89 -6.01
N ASN A 75 -16.87 9.77 -5.11
CA ASN A 75 -16.37 9.37 -3.79
C ASN A 75 -17.43 8.66 -2.96
N ARG A 76 -18.70 9.09 -3.04
CA ARG A 76 -19.82 8.41 -2.38
C ARG A 76 -20.02 7.00 -2.96
N GLU A 77 -19.85 6.84 -4.26
CA GLU A 77 -19.95 5.54 -4.95
C GLU A 77 -18.80 4.60 -4.58
N VAL A 78 -17.56 5.12 -4.59
CA VAL A 78 -16.35 4.40 -4.17
C VAL A 78 -16.46 3.99 -2.70
N ALA A 79 -16.94 4.86 -1.81
CA ALA A 79 -17.15 4.53 -0.40
C ALA A 79 -18.20 3.43 -0.22
N LYS A 80 -19.30 3.46 -0.99
CA LYS A 80 -20.29 2.38 -0.99
C LYS A 80 -19.70 1.05 -1.47
N ALA A 81 -18.95 1.07 -2.57
CA ALA A 81 -18.31 -0.13 -3.11
C ALA A 81 -17.26 -0.70 -2.13
N SER A 82 -16.45 0.17 -1.52
CA SER A 82 -15.47 -0.19 -0.50
C SER A 82 -16.14 -0.83 0.72
N LYS A 83 -17.21 -0.21 1.24
CA LYS A 83 -17.98 -0.76 2.35
C LYS A 83 -18.56 -2.14 2.01
N LYS A 84 -19.15 -2.30 0.83
CA LYS A 84 -19.66 -3.61 0.38
C LYS A 84 -18.56 -4.67 0.32
N ARG A 85 -17.36 -4.30 -0.16
CA ARG A 85 -16.21 -5.22 -0.22
C ARG A 85 -15.72 -5.59 1.18
N ALA A 86 -15.61 -4.63 2.08
CA ALA A 86 -15.26 -4.87 3.48
C ALA A 86 -16.31 -5.76 4.17
N ASP A 87 -17.60 -5.47 4.01
CA ASP A 87 -18.69 -6.28 4.57
C ASP A 87 -18.66 -7.71 4.03
N ALA A 88 -18.42 -7.89 2.73
CA ALA A 88 -18.28 -9.21 2.11
C ALA A 88 -17.06 -9.97 2.66
N TYR A 89 -15.93 -9.28 2.86
CA TYR A 89 -14.74 -9.85 3.49
C TYR A 89 -15.01 -10.27 4.93
N TYR A 90 -15.62 -9.41 5.75
CA TYR A 90 -16.00 -9.73 7.13
C TYR A 90 -16.99 -10.90 7.21
N ARG A 91 -17.93 -11.03 6.27
CA ARG A 91 -18.83 -12.18 6.20
C ARG A 91 -18.08 -13.48 5.92
N LYS A 92 -17.13 -13.46 4.97
CA LYS A 92 -16.28 -14.63 4.68
C LYS A 92 -15.44 -15.02 5.89
N LEU A 93 -14.85 -14.04 6.58
CA LEU A 93 -14.06 -14.27 7.79
C LEU A 93 -14.90 -14.91 8.90
N LYS A 94 -16.12 -14.40 9.14
CA LYS A 94 -17.06 -14.99 10.09
C LYS A 94 -17.53 -16.39 9.69
N ALA A 95 -17.73 -16.65 8.40
CA ALA A 95 -18.11 -17.97 7.92
C ALA A 95 -16.97 -18.98 8.12
N SER A 96 -15.72 -18.60 7.86
CA SER A 96 -14.53 -19.42 8.14
C SER A 96 -14.41 -19.71 9.63
N GLN A 97 -14.55 -18.71 10.50
CA GLN A 97 -14.50 -18.93 11.95
C GLN A 97 -15.58 -19.89 12.44
N LYS A 98 -16.80 -19.79 11.90
CA LYS A 98 -17.87 -20.76 12.24
C LYS A 98 -17.57 -22.16 11.74
N PHE A 99 -16.97 -22.29 10.56
CA PHE A 99 -16.57 -23.57 10.00
C PHE A 99 -15.44 -24.21 10.79
N ASP A 100 -14.42 -23.44 11.17
CA ASP A 100 -13.34 -23.91 12.04
C ASP A 100 -13.89 -24.30 13.42
N GLN A 101 -14.80 -23.52 14.00
CA GLN A 101 -15.47 -23.87 15.27
C GLN A 101 -16.29 -25.15 15.16
N SER A 102 -17.02 -25.37 14.07
CA SER A 102 -17.75 -26.63 13.88
C SER A 102 -16.83 -27.82 13.63
N MET A 103 -15.68 -27.63 12.97
CA MET A 103 -14.67 -28.67 12.82
C MET A 103 -13.99 -29.00 14.15
N ASP A 104 -13.77 -27.99 15.01
CA ASP A 104 -13.22 -28.17 16.36
C ASP A 104 -14.23 -28.90 17.26
N GLU A 105 -15.53 -28.58 17.18
CA GLU A 105 -16.59 -29.31 17.90
C GLU A 105 -16.78 -30.75 17.37
N GLU A 106 -16.63 -30.98 16.06
CA GLU A 106 -16.63 -32.33 15.48
C GLU A 106 -15.38 -33.12 15.90
N ALA A 107 -14.20 -32.49 15.92
CA ALA A 107 -12.96 -33.08 16.41
C ALA A 107 -13.01 -33.38 17.93
N GLU A 108 -13.52 -32.46 18.75
CA GLU A 108 -13.75 -32.70 20.19
C GLU A 108 -14.76 -33.83 20.41
N SER A 109 -15.78 -33.97 19.55
CA SER A 109 -16.73 -35.09 19.66
C SER A 109 -16.15 -36.46 19.26
N GLU A 110 -15.15 -36.46 18.37
CA GLU A 110 -14.36 -37.66 18.02
C GLU A 110 -13.30 -37.96 19.09
N GLU A 111 -12.70 -36.92 19.70
CA GLU A 111 -11.75 -37.04 20.81
C GLU A 111 -12.42 -37.51 22.10
N GLU A 112 -13.63 -37.03 22.43
CA GLU A 112 -14.41 -37.45 23.60
C GLU A 112 -14.78 -38.95 23.55
N GLN A 113 -14.87 -39.55 22.36
CA GLN A 113 -15.03 -41.01 22.21
C GLN A 113 -13.72 -41.80 22.45
N GLN A 114 -12.56 -41.13 22.43
CA GLN A 114 -11.24 -41.72 22.67
C GLN A 114 -10.65 -41.41 24.05
N VAL A 115 -11.32 -40.62 24.90
CA VAL A 115 -10.90 -40.38 26.30
C VAL A 115 -11.28 -41.59 27.17
N GLY A 116 -10.60 -42.70 26.91
CA GLY A 116 -10.80 -43.98 27.57
C GLY A 116 -9.51 -44.73 27.88
N GLU A 117 -8.34 -44.08 27.86
CA GLU A 117 -7.11 -44.69 28.37
C GLU A 117 -6.11 -43.58 28.75
N GLN A 118 -5.98 -43.30 30.05
CA GLN A 118 -4.93 -42.44 30.59
C GLN A 118 -3.58 -43.14 30.42
N LEU A 119 -3.02 -43.05 29.22
CA LEU A 119 -1.66 -43.48 28.93
C LEU A 119 -0.68 -42.52 29.60
N THR A 120 0.36 -43.09 30.21
CA THR A 120 1.44 -42.32 30.83
C THR A 120 2.13 -41.41 29.80
N ALA A 121 2.72 -40.30 30.24
CA ALA A 121 3.31 -39.29 29.35
C ALA A 121 4.27 -39.89 28.30
N ASP A 122 5.06 -40.91 28.68
CA ASP A 122 5.98 -41.60 27.78
C ASP A 122 5.28 -42.39 26.67
N GLN A 123 4.12 -42.96 26.96
CA GLN A 123 3.31 -43.71 25.98
C GLN A 123 2.57 -42.77 25.02
N LEU A 124 2.16 -41.58 25.49
CA LEU A 124 1.61 -40.53 24.62
C LEU A 124 2.66 -40.00 23.65
N PHE A 125 3.89 -39.76 24.12
CA PHE A 125 4.99 -39.36 23.22
C PHE A 125 5.33 -40.45 22.21
N ALA A 126 5.24 -41.72 22.58
CA ALA A 126 5.44 -42.83 21.65
C ALA A 126 4.34 -42.90 20.58
N LYS A 127 3.07 -42.73 20.97
CA LYS A 127 1.93 -42.68 20.04
C LYS A 127 2.02 -41.49 19.09
N CYS A 128 2.26 -40.27 19.60
CA CYS A 128 2.43 -39.09 18.74
C CYS A 128 3.59 -39.24 17.75
N ARG A 129 4.68 -39.93 18.13
CA ARG A 129 5.78 -40.21 17.19
C ARG A 129 5.34 -41.19 16.09
N ALA A 130 4.63 -42.24 16.45
CA ALA A 130 4.12 -43.23 15.50
C ALA A 130 3.12 -42.60 14.51
N GLU A 131 2.16 -41.80 14.99
CA GLU A 131 1.20 -41.08 14.15
C GLU A 131 1.92 -40.11 13.19
N LEU A 132 2.95 -39.42 13.67
CA LEU A 132 3.73 -38.50 12.84
C LEU A 132 4.53 -39.25 11.76
N GLU A 133 5.00 -40.47 12.05
CA GLU A 133 5.64 -41.35 11.06
C GLU A 133 4.65 -41.91 10.03
N GLU A 134 3.45 -42.29 10.45
CA GLU A 134 2.37 -42.73 9.55
C GLU A 134 1.94 -41.61 8.61
N GLN A 135 1.72 -40.39 9.14
CA GLN A 135 1.41 -39.23 8.31
C GLN A 135 2.52 -38.93 7.30
N LYS A 136 3.79 -39.04 7.71
CA LYS A 136 4.93 -38.88 6.78
C LYS A 136 4.89 -39.92 5.65
N GLN A 137 4.56 -41.17 5.94
CA GLN A 137 4.45 -42.22 4.92
C GLN A 137 3.30 -41.93 3.95
N ILE A 138 2.14 -41.52 4.47
CA ILE A 138 0.97 -41.14 3.66
C ILE A 138 1.31 -39.96 2.73
N ASP A 139 2.03 -38.95 3.23
CA ASP A 139 2.44 -37.79 2.43
C ASP A 139 3.47 -38.15 1.35
N ILE A 140 4.33 -39.15 1.61
CA ILE A 140 5.26 -39.70 0.62
C ILE A 140 4.48 -40.46 -0.47
N GLU A 141 3.52 -41.30 -0.09
CA GLU A 141 2.68 -42.05 -1.04
C GLU A 141 1.80 -41.14 -1.90
N LYS A 142 1.27 -40.06 -1.32
CA LYS A 142 0.53 -39.01 -2.04
C LYS A 142 1.43 -38.13 -2.92
N GLY A 143 2.76 -38.30 -2.86
CA GLY A 143 3.73 -37.55 -3.65
C GLY A 143 3.90 -36.08 -3.23
N VAL A 144 3.42 -35.72 -2.03
CA VAL A 144 3.51 -34.35 -1.48
C VAL A 144 4.84 -34.14 -0.75
N ARG A 145 5.48 -35.23 -0.28
CA ARG A 145 6.77 -35.20 0.41
C ARG A 145 7.77 -36.18 -0.21
N PHE A 146 9.04 -35.79 -0.29
CA PHE A 146 10.14 -36.69 -0.68
C PHE A 146 10.59 -37.57 0.49
N THR A 147 11.11 -38.76 0.20
CA THR A 147 11.79 -39.58 1.21
C THR A 147 13.01 -38.84 1.76
N ASP A 148 13.37 -39.08 3.01
CA ASP A 148 14.48 -38.35 3.64
C ASP A 148 15.82 -38.59 2.90
N GLU A 149 15.99 -39.76 2.28
CA GLU A 149 17.13 -40.08 1.40
C GLU A 149 17.11 -39.28 0.09
N GLN A 150 15.95 -39.18 -0.57
CA GLN A 150 15.78 -38.34 -1.76
C GLN A 150 15.97 -36.86 -1.43
N PHE A 151 15.47 -36.41 -0.27
CA PHE A 151 15.63 -35.04 0.20
C PHE A 151 17.10 -34.70 0.49
N ALA A 152 17.87 -35.64 1.06
CA ALA A 152 19.30 -35.47 1.28
C ALA A 152 20.08 -35.30 -0.04
N LEU A 153 19.66 -36.02 -1.09
CA LEU A 153 20.21 -35.87 -2.45
C LEU A 153 19.73 -34.58 -3.14
N LEU A 154 18.51 -34.14 -2.85
CA LEU A 154 17.89 -32.92 -3.41
C LEU A 154 18.44 -31.64 -2.77
N LYS A 155 19.15 -31.75 -1.64
CA LYS A 155 19.86 -30.62 -1.04
C LYS A 155 20.96 -30.19 -2.00
N TYR A 156 20.71 -29.12 -2.75
CA TYR A 156 21.68 -28.52 -3.65
C TYR A 156 22.89 -28.05 -2.84
N GLU A 157 23.92 -28.90 -2.74
CA GLU A 157 25.25 -28.45 -2.39
C GLU A 157 25.82 -27.68 -3.58
N THR A 158 26.16 -26.42 -3.38
CA THR A 158 26.86 -25.64 -4.39
C THR A 158 28.20 -26.32 -4.72
N ASN A 159 28.65 -26.25 -5.98
CA ASN A 159 29.91 -26.86 -6.40
C ASN A 159 31.08 -26.40 -5.51
N ASP A 160 31.06 -25.15 -5.06
CA ASP A 160 32.07 -24.57 -4.17
C ASP A 160 32.14 -25.30 -2.81
N VAL A 161 31.00 -25.73 -2.25
CA VAL A 161 30.95 -26.49 -0.99
C VAL A 161 31.47 -27.92 -1.18
N LYS A 162 31.23 -28.53 -2.34
CA LYS A 162 31.81 -29.84 -2.68
C LYS A 162 33.32 -29.76 -2.82
N THR A 163 33.83 -28.72 -3.48
CA THR A 163 35.27 -28.50 -3.61
C THR A 163 35.94 -28.25 -2.26
N LEU A 164 35.29 -27.50 -1.36
CA LEU A 164 35.80 -27.23 -0.02
C LEU A 164 36.00 -28.51 0.81
N LYS A 165 35.11 -29.51 0.67
CA LYS A 165 35.25 -30.81 1.34
C LYS A 165 36.40 -31.67 0.81
N SER A 166 36.85 -31.42 -0.43
CA SER A 166 37.90 -32.22 -1.10
C SER A 166 39.32 -31.64 -0.98
N LEU A 167 39.46 -30.39 -0.53
CA LEU A 167 40.76 -29.72 -0.43
C LEU A 167 41.49 -30.13 0.85
N THR A 168 42.77 -30.47 0.71
CA THR A 168 43.65 -30.90 1.81
C THR A 168 44.62 -29.80 2.25
N THR A 169 44.71 -28.72 1.49
CA THR A 169 45.59 -27.56 1.65
C THR A 169 44.88 -26.46 2.43
N VAL A 170 45.47 -26.02 3.55
CA VAL A 170 44.84 -25.10 4.51
C VAL A 170 44.57 -23.72 3.90
N GLU A 171 45.51 -23.17 3.13
CA GLU A 171 45.40 -21.84 2.53
C GLU A 171 44.28 -21.76 1.48
N GLU A 172 44.15 -22.79 0.63
CA GLU A 172 43.12 -22.88 -0.41
C GLU A 172 41.73 -23.11 0.19
N LEU A 173 41.65 -23.86 1.29
CA LEU A 173 40.41 -24.05 2.05
C LEU A 173 39.89 -22.72 2.59
N TYR A 174 40.75 -21.93 3.25
CA TYR A 174 40.35 -20.63 3.79
C TYR A 174 39.96 -19.64 2.68
N ALA A 175 40.69 -19.60 1.56
CA ALA A 175 40.36 -18.73 0.44
C ALA A 175 38.99 -19.06 -0.20
N LEU A 176 38.66 -20.34 -0.35
CA LEU A 176 37.33 -20.75 -0.83
C LEU A 176 36.23 -20.55 0.22
N ALA A 177 36.53 -20.76 1.51
CA ALA A 177 35.59 -20.48 2.59
C ALA A 177 35.20 -19.00 2.63
N ASP A 178 36.18 -18.10 2.51
CA ASP A 178 35.95 -16.65 2.48
C ASP A 178 35.14 -16.22 1.26
N LYS A 179 35.34 -16.89 0.11
CA LYS A 179 34.55 -16.67 -1.10
C LYS A 179 33.09 -17.12 -0.94
N ILE A 180 32.85 -18.25 -0.26
CA ILE A 180 31.51 -18.81 -0.03
C ILE A 180 30.74 -17.99 1.00
N ILE A 181 31.38 -17.65 2.12
CA ILE A 181 30.75 -16.91 3.22
C ILE A 181 30.58 -15.42 2.87
N GLY A 182 31.40 -14.92 1.94
CA GLY A 182 31.47 -13.52 1.59
C GLY A 182 32.17 -12.75 2.71
N THR A 183 33.27 -12.08 2.39
CA THR A 183 34.01 -11.27 3.36
C THR A 183 33.06 -10.26 4.02
N LYS A 184 32.68 -10.48 5.29
CA LYS A 184 32.23 -9.40 6.16
C LYS A 184 33.44 -8.48 6.32
N ARG A 185 33.49 -7.43 5.49
CA ARG A 185 34.35 -6.28 5.76
C ARG A 185 33.95 -5.73 7.13
N ILE A 186 34.82 -5.93 8.11
CA ILE A 186 35.00 -5.00 9.23
C ILE A 186 36.09 -4.03 8.78
#